data_AF-A0ABD1VNL9-F1
#
_entry.id   AF-A0ABD1VNL9-F1
#
_cell.length_a   1.000
_cell.length_b   1.000
_cell.length_c   1.000
_cell.angle_alpha   90.00
_cell.angle_beta   90.00
_cell.angle_gamma   90.00
#
_symmetry.space_group_name_H-M   'P 1'
#
loop_
_entity.id
_entity.type
_entity.pdbx_description
1 polymer ?
#
loop_
_entity_poly.entity_id
_entity_poly.type
_entity_poly.pdbx_seq_one_letter_code
_entity_poly.pdbx_strand_id
1 'polypeptide(L)'
;MKIGRQIGFQQSQQSTGQEDSIVISFRLSVYKDVDRSFFEKCIRYAAQHMVQNLRVQVCTECKSVILPGLLLNSPCLRILRLNNGTCWSMELPKSLALPNLKILRLKNFVFSDSNYNGEIFVGCPNLETLVLNKCFIKPLDKLKVRLFNTP
;
A
#
# COMPACT_ATOMS: atom_id res chain seq x y z
N MET A 1 17.28 31.81 -6.96
CA MET A 1 16.26 31.50 -5.92
C MET A 1 15.86 30.04 -6.06
N LYS A 2 16.40 29.17 -5.19
CA LYS A 2 16.18 27.72 -5.18
C LYS A 2 14.85 27.43 -4.48
N ILE A 3 13.95 26.67 -5.11
CA ILE A 3 12.78 26.08 -4.44
C ILE A 3 12.85 24.57 -4.68
N GLY A 4 13.14 23.83 -3.60
CA GLY A 4 13.54 22.43 -3.61
C GLY A 4 12.43 21.46 -4.01
N ARG A 5 12.69 20.68 -5.06
CA ARG A 5 12.03 19.41 -5.37
C ARG A 5 12.53 18.35 -4.37
N GLN A 6 11.71 17.94 -3.41
CA GLN A 6 11.95 16.72 -2.63
C GLN A 6 10.85 15.69 -2.92
N ILE A 7 10.86 15.15 -4.15
CA ILE A 7 10.27 13.85 -4.45
C ILE A 7 11.46 12.89 -4.49
N GLY A 8 11.57 12.01 -3.50
CA GLY A 8 12.64 11.03 -3.44
C GLY A 8 12.31 9.85 -4.36
N PHE A 9 12.73 9.91 -5.62
CA PHE A 9 12.81 8.74 -6.49
C PHE A 9 14.16 8.06 -6.26
N GLN A 10 14.16 6.84 -5.74
CA GLN A 10 15.36 6.01 -5.71
C GLN A 10 15.06 4.73 -6.50
N GLN A 11 15.55 4.69 -7.74
CA GLN A 11 15.71 3.45 -8.49
C GLN A 11 17.06 2.87 -8.09
N SER A 12 17.08 1.68 -7.50
CA SER A 12 18.32 0.93 -7.34
C SER A 12 18.53 0.11 -8.60
N GLN A 13 19.38 0.60 -9.49
CA GLN A 13 19.83 -0.10 -10.70
C GLN A 13 21.02 -0.99 -10.33
N GLN A 14 20.97 -2.28 -10.69
CA GLN A 14 22.17 -3.11 -10.78
C GLN A 14 22.59 -3.06 -12.24
N SER A 15 23.70 -2.36 -12.53
CA SER A 15 24.19 -2.20 -13.89
C SER A 15 24.97 -3.44 -14.36
N THR A 16 24.39 -4.17 -15.29
CA THR A 16 25.14 -4.95 -16.29
C THR A 16 24.51 -4.63 -17.64
N GLY A 17 25.35 -4.33 -18.62
CA GLY A 17 25.00 -3.55 -19.80
C GLY A 17 23.87 -4.10 -20.69
N GLN A 18 23.26 -3.15 -21.41
CA GLN A 18 22.47 -3.27 -22.65
C GLN A 18 21.03 -3.81 -22.53
N GLU A 19 20.10 -2.93 -22.91
CA GLU A 19 18.69 -3.11 -23.30
C GLU A 19 17.76 -3.90 -22.35
N ASP A 20 16.63 -3.27 -21.99
CA ASP A 20 15.65 -3.71 -20.98
C ASP A 20 16.12 -3.66 -19.52
N SER A 21 16.15 -2.45 -18.96
CA SER A 21 16.30 -2.25 -17.51
C SER A 21 15.14 -2.91 -16.75
N ILE A 22 15.36 -4.14 -16.26
CA ILE A 22 14.46 -4.83 -15.34
C ILE A 22 14.47 -4.06 -14.02
N VAL A 23 13.40 -3.31 -13.75
CA VAL A 23 13.25 -2.60 -12.47
C VAL A 23 12.85 -3.61 -11.39
N ILE A 24 13.84 -4.14 -10.68
CA ILE A 24 13.60 -5.13 -9.62
C ILE A 24 12.89 -4.49 -8.41
N SER A 25 13.18 -3.22 -8.13
CA SER A 25 12.68 -2.51 -6.96
C SER A 25 12.22 -1.09 -7.30
N PHE A 26 11.00 -0.76 -6.87
CA PHE A 26 10.41 0.56 -7.01
C PHE A 26 10.04 1.13 -5.65
N ARG A 27 10.56 2.33 -5.35
CA ARG A 27 10.25 3.07 -4.13
C ARG A 27 9.55 4.38 -4.49
N LEU A 28 8.32 4.53 -4.00
CA LEU A 28 7.56 5.77 -4.04
C LEU A 28 7.47 6.35 -2.63
N SER A 29 7.78 7.63 -2.48
CA SER A 29 7.63 8.35 -1.21
C SER A 29 7.00 9.71 -1.45
N VAL A 30 5.84 9.91 -0.84
CA VAL A 30 4.95 11.07 -1.02
C VAL A 30 4.80 11.75 0.34
N TYR A 31 5.22 13.01 0.46
CA TYR A 31 5.28 13.74 1.75
C TYR A 31 4.41 15.01 1.79
N LYS A 32 3.60 15.25 0.76
CA LYS A 32 2.67 16.37 0.63
C LYS A 32 1.45 15.88 -0.14
N ASP A 33 0.36 16.64 -0.14
CA ASP A 33 -0.77 16.37 -1.02
C ASP A 33 -0.28 16.35 -2.47
N VAL A 34 -0.15 15.15 -3.00
CA VAL A 34 0.21 14.89 -4.39
C VAL A 34 -1.07 14.53 -5.11
N ASP A 35 -1.20 15.03 -6.33
CA ASP A 35 -2.33 14.73 -7.18
C ASP A 35 -2.53 13.21 -7.30
N ARG A 36 -3.78 12.76 -7.14
CA ARG A 36 -4.17 11.37 -7.24
C ARG A 36 -3.73 10.78 -8.59
N SER A 37 -3.80 11.57 -9.66
CA SER A 37 -3.38 11.14 -11.00
C SER A 37 -1.90 10.79 -11.05
N PHE A 38 -1.05 11.50 -10.30
CA PHE A 38 0.38 11.23 -10.24
C PHE A 38 0.66 9.94 -9.48
N PHE A 39 0.02 9.73 -8.32
CA PHE A 39 0.15 8.49 -7.59
C PHE A 39 -0.25 7.29 -8.46
N GLU A 40 -1.40 7.37 -9.11
CA GLU A 40 -1.88 6.32 -10.02
C GLU A 40 -0.92 6.07 -11.19
N LYS A 41 -0.31 7.12 -11.76
CA LYS A 41 0.74 6.98 -12.79
C LYS A 41 1.98 6.25 -12.27
N CYS A 42 2.48 6.60 -11.08
CA CYS A 42 3.64 5.93 -10.49
C CYS A 42 3.35 4.45 -10.20
N ILE A 43 2.15 4.17 -9.70
CA ILE A 43 1.71 2.80 -9.46
C ILE A 43 1.58 2.02 -10.77
N ARG A 44 1.00 2.62 -11.81
CA ARG A 44 0.89 2.00 -13.14
C ARG A 44 2.25 1.70 -13.73
N TYR A 45 3.20 2.63 -13.61
CA TYR A 45 4.59 2.43 -14.01
C TYR A 45 5.20 1.21 -13.31
N ALA A 46 5.06 1.10 -11.98
CA ALA A 46 5.55 -0.05 -11.24
C ALA A 46 4.92 -1.38 -11.71
N ALA A 47 3.61 -1.39 -11.97
CA ALA A 47 2.93 -2.58 -12.49
C ALA A 47 3.40 -2.97 -13.90
N GLN A 48 3.58 -2.00 -14.79
CA GLN A 48 4.04 -2.22 -16.18
C GLN A 48 5.47 -2.75 -16.24
N HIS A 49 6.33 -2.32 -15.32
CA HIS A 49 7.72 -2.79 -15.25
C HIS A 49 7.90 -4.05 -14.40
N MET A 50 6.82 -4.77 -14.08
CA MET A 50 6.83 -6.08 -13.42
C MET A 50 7.71 -6.10 -12.15
N VAL A 51 7.63 -5.04 -11.35
CA VAL A 51 8.51 -4.87 -10.19
C VAL A 51 8.31 -6.00 -9.19
N GLN A 52 9.41 -6.53 -8.66
CA GLN A 52 9.35 -7.58 -7.64
C GLN A 52 9.20 -7.00 -6.23
N ASN A 53 9.79 -5.82 -6.01
CA ASN A 53 9.81 -5.16 -4.72
C ASN A 53 9.18 -3.78 -4.83
N LEU A 54 7.99 -3.61 -4.23
CA LEU A 54 7.32 -2.33 -4.17
C LEU A 54 7.35 -1.78 -2.74
N ARG A 55 7.87 -0.56 -2.60
CA ARG A 55 7.77 0.21 -1.36
C ARG A 55 7.04 1.52 -1.62
N VAL A 56 5.91 1.71 -0.96
CA VAL A 56 5.14 2.95 -1.01
C VAL A 56 5.11 3.55 0.38
N GLN A 57 5.48 4.83 0.47
CA GLN A 57 5.36 5.63 1.68
C GLN A 57 4.51 6.85 1.36
N VAL A 58 3.40 7.04 2.07
CA VAL A 58 2.48 8.16 1.87
C VAL A 58 2.29 8.87 3.19
N CYS A 59 2.68 10.14 3.26
CA CYS A 59 2.43 11.04 4.36
C CYS A 59 1.60 12.21 3.81
N THR A 60 0.28 12.03 3.75
CA THR A 60 -0.69 13.06 3.32
C THR A 60 -1.68 13.31 4.46
N GLU A 61 -2.12 14.57 4.59
CA GLU A 61 -3.02 15.00 5.66
C GLU A 61 -4.49 15.10 5.20
N CYS A 62 -4.74 15.37 3.91
CA CYS A 62 -6.08 15.77 3.46
C CYS A 62 -6.84 14.72 2.65
N LYS A 63 -6.16 13.79 1.95
CA LYS A 63 -6.82 12.83 1.06
C LYS A 63 -6.23 11.43 1.17
N SER A 64 -7.10 10.48 1.48
CA SER A 64 -6.83 9.04 1.41
C SER A 64 -6.62 8.65 -0.05
N VAL A 65 -5.50 7.99 -0.31
CA VAL A 65 -5.22 7.41 -1.62
C VAL A 65 -5.55 5.94 -1.58
N ILE A 66 -6.41 5.48 -2.48
CA ILE A 66 -6.72 4.05 -2.60
C ILE A 66 -5.59 3.40 -3.40
N LEU A 67 -5.07 2.27 -2.90
CA LEU A 67 -4.10 1.49 -3.66
C LEU A 67 -4.77 0.98 -4.96
N PRO A 68 -4.26 1.34 -6.15
CA PRO A 68 -4.86 0.93 -7.41
C PRO A 68 -4.89 -0.59 -7.55
N GLY A 69 -6.04 -1.12 -7.96
CA GLY A 69 -6.25 -2.54 -8.23
C GLY A 69 -5.24 -3.14 -9.22
N LEU A 70 -4.64 -2.31 -10.07
CA LEU A 70 -3.62 -2.69 -11.05
C LEU A 70 -2.38 -3.35 -10.40
N LEU A 71 -2.01 -2.96 -9.19
CA LEU A 71 -0.91 -3.64 -8.47
C LEU A 71 -1.33 -5.00 -7.93
N LEU A 72 -2.60 -5.12 -7.58
CA LEU A 72 -3.13 -6.30 -6.91
C LEU A 72 -3.11 -7.52 -7.80
N ASN A 73 -2.89 -7.37 -9.11
CA ASN A 73 -2.80 -8.48 -10.06
C ASN A 73 -1.38 -8.67 -10.62
N SER A 74 -0.35 -8.02 -10.04
CA SER A 74 1.01 -8.13 -10.56
C SER A 74 1.60 -9.53 -10.29
N PRO A 75 1.94 -10.31 -11.34
CA PRO A 75 2.45 -11.66 -11.16
C PRO A 75 3.88 -11.68 -10.61
N CYS A 76 4.64 -10.59 -10.75
CA CYS A 76 6.05 -10.55 -10.31
C CYS A 76 6.24 -10.02 -8.90
N LEU A 77 5.21 -9.42 -8.29
CA LEU A 77 5.35 -8.75 -7.01
C LEU A 77 5.55 -9.77 -5.87
N ARG A 78 6.75 -9.78 -5.28
CA ARG A 78 7.14 -10.68 -4.20
C ARG A 78 7.18 -9.98 -2.84
N ILE A 79 7.53 -8.70 -2.82
CA ILE A 79 7.64 -7.90 -1.58
C ILE A 79 6.83 -6.62 -1.74
N LEU A 80 5.84 -6.45 -0.87
CA LEU A 80 5.02 -5.24 -0.77
C LEU A 80 5.21 -4.59 0.59
N ARG A 81 5.64 -3.32 0.59
CA ARG A 81 5.81 -2.52 1.80
C ARG A 81 5.00 -1.24 1.67
N LEU A 82 3.96 -1.11 2.48
CA LEU A 82 3.10 0.06 2.53
C LEU A 82 3.27 0.75 3.88
N ASN A 83 3.67 2.02 3.84
CA ASN A 83 3.93 2.82 5.02
C ASN A 83 3.11 4.11 4.99
N ASN A 84 2.14 4.22 5.88
CA ASN A 84 1.39 5.45 6.02
C ASN A 84 2.05 6.38 7.06
N GLY A 85 2.06 7.69 6.78
CA GLY A 85 2.43 8.73 7.72
C GLY A 85 1.35 8.91 8.78
N THR A 86 0.09 8.97 8.35
CA THR A 86 -1.10 9.01 9.21
C THR A 86 -2.02 7.85 8.86
N CYS A 87 -2.87 7.40 9.79
CA CYS A 87 -3.76 6.25 9.55
C CYS A 87 -4.79 6.45 8.41
N TRP A 88 -4.88 7.66 7.86
CA TRP A 88 -5.82 8.05 6.80
C TRP A 88 -5.15 8.30 5.45
N SER A 89 -3.82 8.15 5.35
CA SER A 89 -3.09 8.45 4.11
C SER A 89 -3.38 7.46 2.97
N MET A 90 -3.61 6.18 3.30
CA MET A 90 -3.91 5.15 2.31
C MET A 90 -4.94 4.15 2.83
N GLU A 91 -5.91 3.84 1.99
CA GLU A 91 -6.86 2.76 2.21
C GLU A 91 -6.47 1.51 1.43
N LEU A 92 -6.60 0.36 2.11
CA LEU A 92 -6.47 -0.94 1.47
C LEU A 92 -7.79 -1.34 0.80
N PRO A 93 -7.73 -2.07 -0.32
CA PRO A 93 -8.90 -2.77 -0.86
C PRO A 93 -9.35 -3.88 0.09
N LYS A 94 -10.61 -4.33 -0.03
CA LYS A 94 -11.14 -5.46 0.75
C LYS A 94 -10.43 -6.78 0.49
N SER A 95 -9.79 -6.93 -0.67
CA SER A 95 -9.05 -8.13 -1.07
C SER A 95 -7.77 -7.75 -1.82
N LEU A 96 -6.68 -8.45 -1.51
CA LEU A 96 -5.40 -8.37 -2.21
C LEU A 96 -5.19 -9.69 -2.98
N ALA A 97 -5.20 -9.63 -4.31
CA ALA A 97 -5.08 -10.80 -5.18
C ALA A 97 -3.64 -11.03 -5.69
N LEU A 98 -2.65 -11.04 -4.79
CA LEU A 98 -1.23 -11.08 -5.14
C LEU A 98 -0.67 -12.52 -5.03
N PRO A 99 -0.77 -13.36 -6.08
CA PRO A 99 -0.48 -14.79 -5.99
C PRO A 99 0.96 -15.11 -5.61
N ASN A 100 1.93 -14.30 -6.03
CA ASN A 100 3.36 -14.55 -5.82
C ASN A 100 3.96 -13.72 -4.68
N LEU A 101 3.12 -13.03 -3.89
CA LEU A 101 3.59 -12.22 -2.79
C LEU A 101 4.11 -13.10 -1.65
N LYS A 102 5.38 -12.93 -1.29
CA LYS A 102 6.01 -13.63 -0.17
C LYS A 102 6.05 -12.79 1.10
N ILE A 103 6.21 -11.47 0.97
CA ILE A 103 6.37 -10.58 2.11
C ILE A 103 5.42 -9.39 1.99
N LEU A 104 4.53 -9.24 2.96
CA LEU A 104 3.68 -8.09 3.13
C LEU A 104 4.05 -7.35 4.42
N ARG A 105 4.39 -6.07 4.31
CA ARG A 105 4.60 -5.19 5.46
C ARG A 105 3.66 -4.00 5.38
N LEU A 106 2.84 -3.86 6.41
CA LEU A 106 1.91 -2.75 6.58
C LEU A 106 2.32 -1.94 7.81
N LYS A 107 2.38 -0.62 7.66
CA LYS A 107 2.63 0.29 8.78
C LYS A 107 1.58 1.40 8.83
N ASN A 108 1.02 1.64 10.02
CA ASN A 108 0.03 2.67 10.29
C ASN A 108 -1.28 2.49 9.48
N PHE A 109 -1.83 1.28 9.42
CA PHE A 109 -3.11 1.00 8.76
C PHE A 109 -4.26 0.84 9.75
N VAL A 110 -5.46 1.23 9.34
CA VAL A 110 -6.71 0.98 10.08
C VAL A 110 -7.61 0.07 9.26
N PHE A 111 -7.92 -1.09 9.81
CA PHE A 111 -8.87 -2.04 9.27
C PHE A 111 -10.26 -1.73 9.84
N SER A 112 -11.26 -1.59 8.97
CA SER A 112 -12.66 -1.32 9.30
C SER A 112 -13.57 -2.03 8.31
N ASP A 113 -14.88 -2.06 8.56
CA ASP A 113 -15.87 -2.75 7.71
C ASP A 113 -15.86 -2.29 6.24
N SER A 114 -15.37 -1.07 5.99
CA SER A 114 -15.18 -0.53 4.64
C SER A 114 -14.06 -1.21 3.85
N ASN A 115 -13.01 -1.71 4.51
CA ASN A 115 -11.77 -2.19 3.88
C ASN A 115 -11.29 -3.57 4.37
N TYR A 116 -11.97 -4.17 5.35
CA TYR A 116 -11.57 -5.44 5.95
C TYR A 116 -12.80 -6.30 6.27
N ASN A 117 -12.83 -7.51 5.73
CA ASN A 117 -13.86 -8.52 5.98
C ASN A 117 -13.27 -9.84 6.52
N GLY A 118 -12.01 -9.82 7.00
CA GLY A 118 -11.29 -11.02 7.41
C GLY A 118 -10.58 -11.78 6.28
N GLU A 119 -10.88 -11.48 5.01
CA GLU A 119 -10.39 -12.26 3.86
C GLU A 119 -9.34 -11.51 3.02
N ILE A 120 -8.88 -10.34 3.50
CA ILE A 120 -7.99 -9.46 2.73
C ILE A 120 -6.70 -10.14 2.23
N PHE A 121 -6.22 -11.16 2.95
CA PHE A 121 -5.00 -11.90 2.62
C PHE A 121 -5.26 -13.24 1.90
N VAL A 122 -6.52 -13.65 1.70
CA VAL A 122 -6.87 -14.94 1.06
C VAL A 122 -6.34 -15.02 -0.37
N GLY A 123 -6.27 -13.89 -1.08
CA GLY A 123 -5.71 -13.82 -2.43
C GLY A 123 -4.17 -13.85 -2.50
N CYS A 124 -3.46 -14.06 -1.39
CA CYS A 124 -2.00 -14.11 -1.31
C CYS A 124 -1.51 -15.51 -0.83
N PRO A 125 -1.74 -16.60 -1.59
CA PRO A 125 -1.46 -17.98 -1.17
C PRO A 125 0.00 -18.27 -0.83
N ASN A 126 0.96 -17.56 -1.44
CA ASN A 126 2.39 -17.75 -1.22
C ASN A 126 2.98 -16.84 -0.14
N LEU A 127 2.14 -16.21 0.70
CA LEU A 127 2.59 -15.26 1.71
C LEU A 127 3.34 -15.97 2.84
N GLU A 128 4.65 -15.78 2.89
CA GLU A 128 5.56 -16.35 3.90
C GLU A 128 5.71 -15.44 5.12
N THR A 129 5.56 -14.13 4.96
CA THR A 129 5.78 -13.16 6.04
C THR A 129 4.77 -12.02 5.99
N LEU A 130 4.01 -11.87 7.08
CA LEU A 130 3.13 -10.73 7.34
C LEU A 130 3.67 -9.91 8.51
N VAL A 131 3.90 -8.61 8.29
CA VAL A 131 4.28 -7.66 9.36
C VAL A 131 3.23 -6.57 9.44
N LEU A 132 2.58 -6.47 10.59
CA LEU A 132 1.64 -5.41 10.94
C LEU A 132 2.28 -4.52 12.01
N ASN A 133 2.64 -3.29 11.65
CA ASN A 133 3.31 -2.36 12.56
C ASN A 133 2.41 -1.14 12.80
N LYS A 134 2.01 -0.91 14.05
CA LYS A 134 1.06 0.18 14.40
C LYS A 134 -0.23 0.12 13.57
N CYS A 135 -0.70 -1.09 13.30
CA CYS A 135 -1.99 -1.28 12.64
C CYS A 135 -3.08 -1.47 13.70
N PHE A 136 -4.28 -0.96 13.40
CA PHE A 136 -5.43 -1.03 14.29
C PHE A 136 -6.60 -1.68 13.57
N ILE A 137 -7.34 -2.53 14.27
CA ILE A 137 -8.63 -3.02 13.80
C ILE A 137 -9.67 -2.23 14.57
N LYS A 138 -10.49 -1.44 13.87
CA LYS A 138 -11.64 -0.80 14.49
C LYS A 138 -12.66 -1.89 14.81
N PRO A 139 -13.23 -1.92 16.03
CA PRO A 139 -14.27 -2.87 16.35
C PRO A 139 -15.45 -2.70 15.38
N LEU A 140 -16.02 -3.83 14.95
CA LEU A 140 -17.29 -3.92 14.24
C LEU A 140 -18.33 -3.19 15.10
N ASP A 141 -18.72 -2.01 14.64
CA ASP A 141 -19.82 -1.19 15.15
C ASP A 141 -19.79 -0.73 16.63
N LYS A 142 -20.10 0.56 16.80
CA LYS A 142 -21.05 1.07 17.80
C LYS A 142 -21.06 0.29 19.12
N LEU A 143 -20.46 0.88 20.17
CA LEU A 143 -20.93 0.65 21.54
C LEU A 143 -22.43 0.99 21.60
N LYS A 144 -23.30 0.05 21.22
CA LYS A 144 -24.72 0.10 21.49
C LYS A 144 -24.85 -0.29 22.96
N VAL A 145 -24.79 0.72 23.81
CA VAL A 145 -25.30 0.60 25.18
C VAL A 145 -26.79 0.27 25.04
N ARG A 146 -27.14 -1.01 25.18
CA ARG A 146 -28.53 -1.39 25.40
C ARG A 146 -28.85 -0.96 26.83
N LEU A 147 -29.48 0.20 26.99
CA LEU A 147 -30.18 0.50 28.23
C LEU A 147 -31.30 -0.54 28.35
N PHE A 148 -31.13 -1.51 29.25
CA PHE A 148 -32.21 -2.37 29.69
C PHE A 148 -33.18 -1.48 30.49
N ASN A 149 -34.07 -0.80 29.80
CA ASN A 149 -35.25 -0.28 30.47
C ASN A 149 -36.16 -1.49 30.75
N THR A 150 -36.21 -1.84 32.03
CA THR A 150 -37.29 -2.58 32.69
C THR A 150 -37.71 -1.73 33.89
N PRO A 151 -38.96 -1.81 34.37
CA PRO A 151 -40.06 -2.70 33.97
C PRO A 151 -41.11 -2.01 33.08
#